data_AF-A0A1G9AZF2-F1
#
_entry.id   AF-A0A1G9AZF2-F1
#
_cell.length_a   1.000
_cell.length_b   1.000
_cell.length_c   1.000
_cell.angle_alpha   90.00
_cell.angle_beta   90.00
_cell.angle_gamma   90.00
#
_symmetry.space_group_name_H-M   'P 1'
#
loop_
_entity.id
_entity.type
_entity.pdbx_description
1 polymer ?
#
loop_
_entity_poly.entity_id
_entity_poly.type
_entity_poly.pdbx_seq_one_letter_code
_entity_poly.pdbx_strand_id
1 'polypeptide(L)'
;MLNRPLAAMRLRTVRPGMLLEQVRNNAEYVREVALHLDVVEPRIYDLPNLYRIILTDEVAYITLYGAMQHGRNSLCAVAQPPGLLYGLALRIFTSTWEASGHS
;
A
#
# COMPACT_ATOMS: atom_id res chain seq x y z
N MET A 1 6.12 47.44 4.95
CA MET A 1 5.89 46.43 3.89
C MET A 1 7.20 45.69 3.67
N LEU A 2 7.34 44.46 4.18
CA LEU A 2 8.52 43.61 3.95
C LEU A 2 8.08 42.36 3.19
N ASN A 3 8.59 42.29 1.97
CA ASN A 3 8.38 41.22 0.99
C ASN A 3 9.12 39.96 1.48
N ARG A 4 8.40 38.93 1.94
CA ARG A 4 9.00 37.61 2.25
C ARG A 4 9.08 36.81 0.94
N PRO A 5 10.27 36.33 0.52
CA PRO A 5 10.35 35.49 -0.67
C PRO A 5 9.69 34.14 -0.37
N LEU A 6 8.90 33.66 -1.34
CA LEU A 6 8.37 32.30 -1.38
C LEU A 6 9.53 31.34 -1.20
N ALA A 7 9.55 30.63 -0.06
CA ALA A 7 10.51 29.58 0.20
C ALA A 7 10.44 28.60 -0.97
N ALA A 8 11.57 28.47 -1.68
CA ALA A 8 11.72 27.56 -2.79
C ALA A 8 11.26 26.17 -2.36
N MET A 9 10.12 25.73 -2.92
CA MET A 9 9.69 24.35 -2.85
C MET A 9 10.79 23.53 -3.51
N ARG A 10 11.65 22.91 -2.69
CA ARG A 10 12.69 21.99 -3.15
C ARG A 10 11.96 20.90 -3.94
N LEU A 11 11.99 20.99 -5.26
CA LEU A 11 11.71 19.86 -6.13
C LEU A 11 12.70 18.77 -5.71
N ARG A 12 12.22 17.75 -5.00
CA ARG A 12 13.03 16.56 -4.72
C ARG A 12 13.39 15.99 -6.07
N THR A 13 14.65 16.13 -6.48
CA THR A 13 15.15 15.52 -7.71
C THR A 13 14.95 14.01 -7.60
N VAL A 14 14.03 13.47 -8.40
CA VAL A 14 13.80 12.02 -8.49
C VAL A 14 15.04 11.42 -9.14
N ARG A 15 15.75 10.57 -8.40
CA ARG A 15 16.90 9.81 -8.92
C ARG A 15 16.49 8.38 -9.22
N PRO A 16 17.10 7.71 -10.22
CA PRO A 16 16.90 6.28 -10.43
C PRO A 16 17.15 5.51 -9.13
N GLY A 17 16.29 4.54 -8.82
CA GLY A 17 16.38 3.74 -7.59
C GLY A 17 15.81 4.39 -6.33
N MET A 18 15.48 5.68 -6.34
CA MET A 18 14.92 6.37 -5.16
C MET A 18 13.59 5.77 -4.71
N LEU A 19 12.72 5.36 -5.65
CA LEU A 19 11.45 4.69 -5.30
C LEU A 19 11.70 3.35 -4.60
N LEU A 20 12.65 2.55 -5.11
CA LEU A 20 13.00 1.26 -4.51
C LEU A 20 13.56 1.46 -3.10
N GLU A 21 14.45 2.43 -2.91
CA GLU A 21 14.98 2.80 -1.60
C GLU A 21 13.87 3.23 -0.64
N GLN A 22 12.92 4.05 -1.10
CA GLN A 22 11.77 4.46 -0.29
C GLN A 22 10.88 3.27 0.10
N VAL A 23 10.63 2.33 -0.82
CA VAL A 23 9.85 1.12 -0.52
C VAL A 23 10.55 0.27 0.53
N ARG A 24 11.87 0.07 0.40
CA ARG A 24 12.67 -0.69 1.38
C ARG A 24 12.66 -0.05 2.76
N ASN A 25 12.94 1.25 2.84
CA ASN A 25 12.96 1.97 4.12
C ASN A 25 11.59 1.93 4.82
N ASN A 26 10.50 2.04 4.05
CA ASN A 26 9.15 1.94 4.61
C ASN A 26 8.86 0.52 5.12
N ALA A 27 9.28 -0.51 4.39
CA ALA A 27 9.11 -1.90 4.81
C ALA A 27 9.90 -2.22 6.08
N GLU A 28 11.15 -1.76 6.17
CA GLU A 28 11.98 -1.89 7.37
C GLU A 28 11.34 -1.19 8.57
N TYR A 29 10.88 0.05 8.41
CA TYR A 29 10.18 0.78 9.47
C TYR A 29 8.94 0.01 9.98
N VAL A 30 8.09 -0.50 9.08
CA VAL A 30 6.91 -1.27 9.47
C VAL A 30 7.29 -2.56 10.18
N ARG A 31 8.36 -3.24 9.72
CA ARG A 31 8.88 -4.44 10.36
C ARG A 31 9.33 -4.17 11.78
N GLU A 32 10.11 -3.12 12.00
CA GLU A 32 10.58 -2.72 13.33
C GLU A 32 9.41 -2.40 14.28
N VAL A 33 8.40 -1.66 13.80
CA VAL A 33 7.21 -1.38 14.61
C VAL A 33 6.43 -2.66 14.94
N ALA A 34 6.31 -3.59 13.99
CA ALA A 34 5.58 -4.84 14.19
C ALA A 34 6.25 -5.78 15.21
N LEU A 35 7.58 -5.71 15.39
CA LEU A 35 8.29 -6.49 16.44
C LEU A 35 7.80 -6.18 17.85
N HIS A 36 7.12 -5.04 18.05
CA HIS A 36 6.57 -4.62 19.33
C HIS A 36 5.06 -4.88 19.46
N LEU A 37 4.44 -5.55 18.48
CA LEU A 37 3.00 -5.80 18.42
C LEU A 37 2.73 -7.28 18.12
N ASP A 38 2.27 -8.04 19.12
CA ASP A 38 2.00 -9.49 19.00
C ASP A 38 0.89 -9.86 18.00
N VAL A 39 0.16 -8.87 17.48
CA VAL A 39 -1.00 -9.04 16.60
C VAL A 39 -0.74 -8.60 15.16
N VAL A 40 0.50 -8.26 14.81
CA VAL A 40 0.86 -7.75 13.48
C VAL A 40 1.94 -8.62 12.85
N GLU A 41 1.67 -9.15 11.67
CA GLU A 41 2.64 -9.92 10.88
C GLU A 41 2.88 -9.23 9.52
N PRO A 42 4.00 -8.51 9.35
CA PRO A 42 4.35 -7.90 8.07
C PRO A 42 4.97 -8.94 7.13
N ARG A 43 4.52 -8.94 5.88
CA ARG A 43 5.08 -9.78 4.81
C ARG A 43 5.35 -8.95 3.56
N ILE A 44 6.40 -9.29 2.82
CA ILE A 44 6.82 -8.61 1.59
C ILE A 44 6.49 -9.51 0.40
N TYR A 45 6.00 -8.92 -0.68
CA TYR A 45 5.58 -9.62 -1.89
C TYR A 45 6.16 -8.90 -3.11
N ASP A 46 6.60 -9.66 -4.12
CA ASP A 46 6.97 -9.14 -5.43
C ASP A 46 5.81 -9.37 -6.41
N LEU A 47 4.83 -8.47 -6.36
CA LEU A 47 3.63 -8.51 -7.21
C LEU A 47 3.45 -7.16 -7.93
N PRO A 48 2.81 -7.15 -9.11
CA PRO A 48 2.43 -5.91 -9.76
C PRO A 48 1.60 -5.01 -8.84
N ASN A 49 2.01 -3.74 -8.71
CA ASN A 49 1.31 -2.75 -7.87
C ASN A 49 0.02 -2.22 -8.54
N LEU A 50 -0.95 -3.11 -8.72
CA LEU A 50 -2.21 -2.84 -9.43
C LEU A 50 -3.33 -2.41 -8.48
N TYR A 51 -3.25 -2.80 -7.21
CA TYR A 51 -4.30 -2.52 -6.24
C TYR A 51 -3.77 -2.53 -4.80
N ARG A 52 -4.58 -1.98 -3.91
CA ARG A 52 -4.46 -2.16 -2.45
C ARG A 52 -5.77 -2.74 -1.94
N ILE A 53 -5.66 -3.79 -1.13
CA ILE A 53 -6.80 -4.41 -0.44
C ILE A 53 -6.65 -4.16 1.05
N ILE A 54 -7.72 -3.65 1.67
CA ILE A 54 -7.91 -3.68 3.13
C ILE A 54 -9.14 -4.55 3.36
N LEU A 55 -8.96 -5.64 4.10
CA LEU A 55 -9.99 -6.64 4.29
C LEU A 55 -10.20 -6.86 5.80
N THR A 56 -11.46 -6.84 6.20
CA THR A 56 -11.94 -7.28 7.52
C THR A 56 -13.05 -8.29 7.32
N ASP A 57 -13.52 -8.90 8.41
CA ASP A 57 -14.65 -9.84 8.37
C ASP A 57 -15.97 -9.21 7.87
N GLU A 58 -16.07 -7.88 7.84
CA GLU A 58 -17.29 -7.14 7.50
C GLU A 58 -17.19 -6.37 6.18
N VAL A 59 -15.98 -6.03 5.72
CA VAL A 59 -15.81 -5.15 4.57
C VAL A 59 -14.47 -5.36 3.87
N ALA A 60 -14.50 -5.26 2.54
CA ALA A 60 -13.33 -5.17 1.68
C ALA A 60 -13.30 -3.78 1.03
N TYR A 61 -12.19 -3.05 1.23
CA TYR A 61 -11.86 -1.85 0.48
C TYR A 61 -10.81 -2.19 -0.58
N ILE A 62 -11.16 -2.00 -1.85
CA ILE A 62 -10.29 -2.33 -2.99
C ILE A 62 -9.97 -1.01 -3.69
N THR A 63 -8.75 -0.51 -3.49
CA THR A 63 -8.25 0.66 -4.21
C THR A 63 -7.54 0.20 -5.48
N LEU A 64 -8.03 0.61 -6.66
CA LEU A 64 -7.43 0.25 -7.94
C LEU A 64 -6.43 1.33 -8.38
N TYR A 65 -5.19 0.93 -8.64
CA TYR A 65 -4.15 1.83 -9.11
C TYR A 65 -4.10 1.84 -10.64
N GLY A 66 -4.04 3.04 -11.20
CA GLY A 66 -3.75 3.26 -12.62
C GLY A 66 -2.39 3.91 -12.76
N ALA A 67 -1.82 3.89 -13.97
CA ALA A 67 -0.48 4.43 -14.25
C ALA A 67 -0.28 5.88 -13.75
N MET A 68 -1.35 6.69 -13.75
CA MET A 68 -1.33 8.09 -13.32
C MET A 68 -2.20 8.36 -12.08
N GLN A 69 -2.81 7.32 -11.50
CA GLN A 69 -3.77 7.45 -10.39
C GLN A 69 -3.37 6.51 -9.26
N HIS A 70 -2.71 7.09 -8.25
CA HIS A 70 -2.30 6.40 -7.03
C HIS A 70 -2.86 7.10 -5.79
N GLY A 71 -3.01 6.32 -4.71
CA GLY A 71 -3.39 6.83 -3.40
C GLY A 71 -4.81 7.42 -3.38
N ARG A 72 -4.93 8.65 -2.87
CA ARG A 72 -6.24 9.30 -2.61
C ARG A 72 -7.06 9.62 -3.86
N ASN A 73 -6.42 9.64 -5.04
CA ASN A 73 -7.08 9.95 -6.31
C ASN A 73 -7.55 8.69 -7.04
N SER A 74 -7.32 7.51 -6.46
CA SER A 74 -7.67 6.22 -7.04
C SER A 74 -9.11 5.83 -6.68
N LEU A 75 -9.78 5.12 -7.58
CA LEU A 75 -11.09 4.52 -7.29
C LEU A 75 -10.96 3.54 -6.13
N CYS A 76 -11.83 3.68 -5.13
CA CYS A 76 -11.95 2.73 -4.03
C CYS A 76 -13.33 2.08 -4.06
N ALA A 77 -13.38 0.81 -4.48
CA ALA A 77 -14.58 0.01 -4.37
C ALA A 77 -14.74 -0.50 -2.92
N VAL A 78 -15.99 -0.55 -2.44
CA VAL A 78 -16.34 -1.07 -1.12
C VAL A 78 -17.27 -2.27 -1.34
N ALA A 79 -16.98 -3.40 -0.72
CA ALA A 79 -17.78 -4.61 -0.81
C ALA A 79 -17.96 -5.22 0.58
N GLN A 80 -19.14 -5.78 0.85
CA GLN A 80 -19.48 -6.46 2.10
C GLN A 80 -19.77 -7.94 1.84
N PRO A 81 -19.55 -8.84 2.82
CA PRO A 81 -19.99 -10.22 2.74
C PRO A 81 -21.49 -10.36 3.06
N PRO A 82 -22.18 -11.37 2.50
CA PRO A 82 -21.71 -12.20 1.38
C PRO A 82 -21.74 -11.40 0.07
N GLY A 83 -20.71 -11.53 -0.77
CA GLY A 83 -20.66 -10.82 -2.04
C GLY A 83 -19.51 -11.27 -2.93
N LEU A 84 -19.72 -11.25 -4.25
CA LEU A 84 -18.72 -11.68 -5.23
C LEU A 84 -17.42 -10.88 -5.11
N LEU A 85 -17.51 -9.55 -4.99
CA LEU A 85 -16.35 -8.68 -4.87
C LEU A 85 -15.59 -8.89 -3.54
N TYR A 86 -16.32 -9.11 -2.45
CA TYR A 86 -15.72 -9.47 -1.17
C TYR A 86 -14.98 -10.81 -1.26
N GLY A 87 -15.63 -11.84 -1.83
CA GLY A 87 -15.02 -13.15 -2.02
C GLY A 87 -13.79 -13.11 -2.93
N LEU A 88 -13.81 -12.28 -3.97
CA LEU A 88 -12.63 -12.05 -4.82
C LEU A 88 -11.49 -11.39 -4.03
N ALA A 89 -11.77 -10.36 -3.24
CA ALA A 89 -10.76 -9.69 -2.41
C ALA A 89 -10.14 -10.65 -1.39
N LEU A 90 -10.96 -11.46 -0.73
CA LEU A 90 -10.51 -12.50 0.19
C LEU A 90 -9.59 -13.49 -0.52
N ARG A 91 -9.98 -14.01 -1.69
CA ARG A 91 -9.16 -14.96 -2.45
C ARG A 91 -7.81 -14.36 -2.85
N ILE A 92 -7.79 -13.12 -3.34
CA ILE A 92 -6.55 -12.42 -3.69
C ILE A 92 -5.65 -12.28 -2.46
N PHE A 93 -6.21 -11.84 -1.33
CA PHE A 93 -5.47 -11.67 -0.08
C PHE A 93 -4.87 -13.00 0.38
N THR A 94 -5.68 -14.06 0.49
CA THR A 94 -5.23 -15.39 0.93
C THR A 94 -4.14 -15.95 0.02
N SER A 95 -4.33 -15.90 -1.29
CA SER A 95 -3.32 -16.40 -2.24
C SER A 95 -2.02 -15.62 -2.19
N THR A 96 -2.10 -14.29 -1.98
CA THR A 96 -0.90 -13.46 -1.80
C THR A 96 -0.20 -13.83 -0.49
N TRP A 97 -0.96 -13.93 0.60
CA TRP A 97 -0.46 -14.30 1.93
C TRP A 97 0.26 -15.65 1.92
N GLU A 98 -0.32 -16.69 1.32
CA GLU A 98 0.27 -18.02 1.22
C GLU A 98 1.58 -18.03 0.42
N ALA A 99 1.66 -17.23 -0.65
CA ALA A 99 2.86 -17.15 -1.50
C ALA A 99 4.09 -16.59 -0.75
N SER A 100 3.89 -15.69 0.21
CA SER A 100 5.01 -15.10 0.99
C SER A 100 5.66 -16.04 2.00
N GLY A 101 5.08 -17.21 2.28
CA GLY A 101 5.72 -18.22 3.13
C GLY A 101 6.85 -19.00 2.44
N HIS A 102 7.08 -18.77 1.13
CA HIS A 102 8.02 -19.53 0.30
C HIS A 102 9.22 -18.68 -0.19
N SER A 103 9.46 -17.52 0.42
CA SER A 103 10.50 -16.55 0.02
C SER A 103 11.47 -16.23 1.16
#